data_AF-A0A915HFB8-F1
#
_entry.id   AF-A0A915HFB8-F1
#
_cell.length_a   1.000
_cell.length_b   1.000
_cell.length_c   1.000
_cell.angle_alpha   90.00
_cell.angle_beta   90.00
_cell.angle_gamma   90.00
#
_symmetry.space_group_name_H-M   'P 1'
#
loop_
_entity.id
_entity.type
_entity.pdbx_description
1 polymer ?
#
loop_
_entity_poly.entity_id
_entity_poly.type
_entity_poly.pdbx_seq_one_letter_code
_entity_poly.pdbx_strand_id
1 'polypeptide(L)'
;MEDHRADMDIQIISEEFIFNCRSIYEVNKLDHIYHLTRWEKFQIGWRKFFHINTDSTLNDIQLSRFDPIETILGMYQGILEKNPDIAMYIGPLLTNRSTPIFIELEQDNKVYLNKKEACDGWLDLNTQNRGFSAICRARSSSRSSKNLVEFYLCENAIGIHRDVSKNDNKVVLINLGNGIDVSYGMHGYENMFVLGNGYKKIYGGNATNTFVLTGNETNGFIYGFGSQNTLDFSQFNPKGSVSYFMNRSLLEYSSSDFAKTLSFLKVEGIDSIKGRSNEADALWTSATLSKVDLQGGNGQKFDQIFIEDDSTPYNLTINVANHTKIINKARNEQFVARTSRSKICTSKAISKTLEVSSSDDTFLIHVNDVTPVNSIFGFSRIFLKGFTIDLLKSQVVVLGNVPMNIQQSNSELILQPIPLRFTKNETKIILTPNDVEYNQEIIVDRFLAKYSIFYSNMTDLVITDKFSRLVNDEFSSILILKDFYVFYKMRTLIVRFSNQVIKLKDKVRFAQNNLHKKINIQNIQKLKK
;
A
#
# COMPACT_ATOMS: atom_id res chain seq x y z
N MET A 1 -44.10 15.66 -70.14
CA MET A 1 -43.85 16.78 -69.20
C MET A 1 -43.75 16.29 -67.75
N GLU A 2 -43.29 15.05 -67.53
CA GLU A 2 -43.12 14.44 -66.20
C GLU A 2 -41.67 13.97 -65.93
N ASP A 3 -40.79 14.00 -66.92
CA ASP A 3 -39.40 13.53 -66.81
C ASP A 3 -38.40 14.56 -66.27
N HIS A 4 -38.83 15.81 -66.00
CA HIS A 4 -37.97 16.86 -65.44
C HIS A 4 -38.21 17.16 -63.96
N ARG A 5 -39.17 16.50 -63.30
CA ARG A 5 -39.39 16.64 -61.86
C ARG A 5 -38.55 15.65 -61.04
N ALA A 6 -38.39 14.42 -61.50
CA ALA A 6 -37.61 13.40 -60.79
C ALA A 6 -36.11 13.75 -60.69
N ASP A 7 -35.51 14.30 -61.76
CA ASP A 7 -34.10 14.73 -61.73
C ASP A 7 -33.89 15.96 -60.83
N MET A 8 -34.86 16.86 -60.74
CA MET A 8 -34.77 18.04 -59.87
C MET A 8 -34.90 17.66 -58.40
N ASP A 9 -35.79 16.72 -58.06
CA ASP A 9 -35.96 16.22 -56.69
C ASP A 9 -34.74 15.41 -56.21
N ILE A 10 -34.08 14.64 -57.09
CA ILE A 10 -32.83 13.93 -56.75
C ILE A 10 -31.66 14.91 -56.56
N GLN A 11 -31.59 15.97 -57.36
CA GLN A 11 -30.54 16.98 -57.23
C GLN A 11 -30.67 17.78 -55.92
N ILE A 12 -31.89 18.17 -55.53
CA ILE A 12 -32.18 18.87 -54.27
C ILE A 12 -31.85 17.99 -53.06
N ILE A 13 -32.21 16.70 -53.07
CA ILE A 13 -31.88 15.78 -51.97
C ILE A 13 -30.36 15.56 -51.87
N SER A 14 -29.64 15.53 -52.99
CA SER A 14 -28.18 15.39 -52.99
C SER A 14 -27.48 16.64 -52.44
N GLU A 15 -27.97 17.84 -52.74
CA GLU A 15 -27.41 19.10 -52.26
C GLU A 15 -27.69 19.31 -50.76
N GLU A 16 -28.90 19.00 -50.28
CA GLU A 16 -29.23 19.05 -48.85
C GLU A 16 -28.39 18.05 -48.02
N PHE A 17 -28.14 16.86 -48.55
CA PHE A 17 -27.33 15.84 -47.87
C PHE A 17 -25.84 16.23 -47.83
N ILE A 18 -25.29 16.74 -48.94
CA ILE A 18 -23.91 17.26 -49.00
C ILE A 18 -23.74 18.48 -48.09
N PHE A 19 -24.75 19.35 -48.03
CA PHE A 19 -24.75 20.54 -47.18
C PHE A 19 -24.76 20.20 -45.68
N ASN A 20 -25.50 19.15 -45.29
CA ASN A 20 -25.53 18.67 -43.92
C ASN A 20 -24.16 18.11 -43.48
N CYS A 21 -23.46 17.39 -44.37
CA CYS A 21 -22.09 16.92 -44.10
C CYS A 21 -21.10 18.08 -43.92
N ARG A 22 -21.24 19.18 -44.68
CA ARG A 22 -20.33 20.35 -44.59
C ARG A 22 -20.50 21.10 -43.27
N SER A 23 -21.74 21.30 -42.82
CA SER A 23 -22.02 21.94 -41.53
C SER A 23 -21.51 21.10 -40.35
N ILE A 24 -21.71 19.78 -40.39
CA ILE A 24 -21.16 18.85 -39.38
C ILE A 24 -19.62 18.90 -39.37
N TYR A 25 -18.99 18.93 -40.55
CA TYR A 25 -17.54 19.04 -40.67
C TYR A 25 -16.99 20.35 -40.08
N GLU A 26 -17.63 21.49 -40.40
CA GLU A 26 -17.27 22.80 -39.86
C GLU A 26 -17.46 22.89 -38.33
N VAL A 27 -18.54 22.32 -37.79
CA VAL A 27 -18.76 22.21 -36.35
C VAL A 27 -17.70 21.36 -35.69
N ASN A 28 -17.34 20.23 -36.29
CA ASN A 28 -16.27 19.38 -35.78
C ASN A 28 -14.94 20.15 -35.79
N LYS A 29 -14.66 20.92 -36.85
CA LYS A 29 -13.47 21.79 -36.92
C LYS A 29 -13.47 22.87 -35.83
N LEU A 30 -14.61 23.52 -35.57
CA LEU A 30 -14.73 24.52 -34.50
C LEU A 30 -14.68 23.88 -33.11
N ASP A 31 -15.27 22.69 -32.96
CA ASP A 31 -15.12 21.87 -31.76
C ASP A 31 -13.67 21.51 -31.49
N HIS A 32 -12.86 21.28 -32.53
CA HIS A 32 -11.44 21.02 -32.38
C HIS A 32 -10.65 22.22 -31.85
N ILE A 33 -11.11 23.45 -32.13
CA ILE A 33 -10.46 24.69 -31.68
C ILE A 33 -10.95 25.08 -30.28
N TYR A 34 -12.26 24.97 -30.05
CA TYR A 34 -12.88 25.56 -28.88
C TYR A 34 -13.31 24.54 -27.82
N HIS A 35 -13.42 23.24 -28.12
CA HIS A 35 -13.99 22.17 -27.28
C HIS A 35 -15.47 22.43 -26.93
N LEU A 36 -16.33 22.43 -27.94
CA LEU A 36 -17.74 22.74 -27.83
C LEU A 36 -18.49 21.63 -27.06
N THR A 37 -19.33 22.00 -26.11
CA THR A 37 -20.30 21.09 -25.47
C THR A 37 -21.26 20.52 -26.52
N ARG A 38 -21.98 19.42 -26.21
CA ARG A 38 -23.02 18.89 -27.11
C ARG A 38 -24.02 19.96 -27.55
N TRP A 39 -24.39 20.88 -26.65
CA TRP A 39 -25.30 21.97 -26.95
C TRP A 39 -24.67 23.06 -27.83
N GLU A 40 -23.41 23.43 -27.57
CA GLU A 40 -22.71 24.42 -28.41
C GLU A 40 -22.42 23.86 -29.81
N LYS A 41 -22.11 22.56 -29.93
CA LYS A 41 -22.02 21.86 -31.23
C LYS A 41 -23.34 21.95 -31.99
N PHE A 42 -24.44 21.68 -31.30
CA PHE A 42 -25.77 21.79 -31.87
C PHE A 42 -26.06 23.24 -32.30
N GLN A 43 -25.82 24.23 -31.45
CA GLN A 43 -26.06 25.64 -31.76
C GLN A 43 -25.21 26.15 -32.93
N ILE A 44 -23.91 25.82 -32.94
CA ILE A 44 -22.99 26.22 -34.02
C ILE A 44 -23.34 25.48 -35.30
N GLY A 45 -23.74 24.21 -35.23
CA GLY A 45 -24.20 23.44 -36.39
C GLY A 45 -25.47 23.99 -36.98
N TRP A 46 -26.42 24.36 -36.14
CA TRP A 46 -27.66 24.99 -36.54
C TRP A 46 -27.40 26.37 -37.18
N ARG A 47 -26.56 27.20 -36.56
CA ARG A 47 -26.17 28.51 -37.12
C ARG A 47 -25.46 28.37 -38.46
N LYS A 48 -24.51 27.44 -38.59
CA LYS A 48 -23.81 27.15 -39.85
C LYS A 48 -24.76 26.64 -40.92
N PHE A 49 -25.72 25.78 -40.56
CA PHE A 49 -26.76 25.29 -41.46
C PHE A 49 -27.61 26.44 -42.02
N PHE A 50 -27.95 27.45 -41.20
CA PHE A 50 -28.68 28.63 -41.65
C PHE A 50 -27.80 29.79 -42.14
N HIS A 51 -26.50 29.58 -42.40
CA HIS A 51 -25.55 30.63 -42.80
C HIS A 51 -25.48 31.85 -41.85
N ILE A 52 -25.81 31.65 -40.58
CA ILE A 52 -25.72 32.68 -39.53
C ILE A 52 -24.25 32.81 -39.10
N ASN A 53 -23.73 34.04 -39.03
CA ASN A 53 -22.36 34.30 -38.59
C ASN A 53 -22.12 33.73 -37.18
N THR A 54 -21.08 32.92 -37.05
CA THR A 54 -20.68 32.26 -35.80
C THR A 54 -19.59 33.00 -35.03
N ASP A 55 -18.94 34.01 -35.61
CA ASP A 55 -17.72 34.65 -35.08
C ASP A 55 -17.94 35.31 -33.72
N SER A 56 -19.09 35.94 -33.48
CA SER A 56 -19.43 36.50 -32.16
C SER A 56 -19.59 35.41 -31.11
N THR A 57 -20.30 34.32 -31.45
CA THR A 57 -20.44 33.16 -30.57
C THR A 57 -19.10 32.49 -30.27
N LEU A 58 -18.20 32.42 -31.26
CA LEU A 58 -16.86 31.84 -31.09
C LEU A 58 -15.94 32.75 -30.27
N ASN A 59 -15.99 34.07 -30.46
CA ASN A 59 -15.25 35.03 -29.64
C ASN A 59 -15.73 35.03 -28.19
N ASP A 60 -17.05 34.93 -27.96
CA ASP A 60 -17.62 34.79 -26.62
C ASP A 60 -17.17 33.47 -25.97
N ILE A 61 -17.12 32.37 -26.75
CA ILE A 61 -16.58 31.08 -26.29
C ILE A 61 -15.07 31.18 -25.99
N GLN A 62 -14.31 31.92 -26.79
CA GLN A 62 -12.87 32.11 -26.60
C GLN A 62 -12.58 32.92 -25.33
N LEU A 63 -13.17 34.12 -25.22
CA LEU A 63 -12.99 34.98 -24.05
C LEU A 63 -13.49 34.30 -22.76
N SER A 64 -14.59 33.55 -22.83
CA SER A 64 -15.11 32.83 -21.67
C SER A 64 -14.32 31.56 -21.29
N ARG A 65 -13.36 31.09 -22.11
CA ARG A 65 -12.59 29.85 -21.84
C ARG A 65 -11.11 30.06 -21.56
N PHE A 66 -10.47 31.08 -22.12
CA PHE A 66 -9.02 31.29 -21.94
C PHE A 66 -8.67 31.94 -20.59
N ASP A 67 -9.46 32.89 -20.09
CA ASP A 67 -9.26 33.47 -18.74
C ASP A 67 -9.38 32.43 -17.60
N PRO A 68 -10.35 31.48 -17.66
CA PRO A 68 -10.42 30.38 -16.70
C PRO A 68 -9.20 29.47 -16.69
N ILE A 69 -8.57 29.19 -17.84
CA ILE A 69 -7.44 28.25 -17.90
C ILE A 69 -6.22 28.82 -17.19
N GLU A 70 -5.84 30.08 -17.44
CA GLU A 70 -4.75 30.75 -16.72
C GLU A 70 -5.04 30.84 -15.21
N THR A 71 -6.30 31.11 -14.86
CA THR A 71 -6.74 31.11 -13.46
C THR A 71 -6.57 29.72 -12.82
N ILE A 72 -6.96 28.65 -13.52
CA ILE A 72 -6.80 27.26 -13.07
C ILE A 72 -5.32 26.89 -12.93
N LEU A 73 -4.50 27.24 -13.92
CA LEU A 73 -3.05 27.01 -13.88
C LEU A 73 -2.40 27.73 -12.70
N GLY A 74 -2.77 29.00 -12.45
CA GLY A 74 -2.32 29.75 -11.27
C GLY A 74 -2.74 29.11 -9.95
N MET A 75 -3.96 28.57 -9.86
CA MET A 75 -4.41 27.82 -8.68
C MET A 75 -3.60 26.53 -8.49
N TYR A 76 -3.38 25.75 -9.54
CA TYR A 76 -2.63 24.49 -9.46
C TYR A 76 -1.15 24.73 -9.15
N GLN A 77 -0.58 25.80 -9.70
CA GLN A 77 0.76 26.27 -9.32
C GLN A 77 0.82 26.56 -7.82
N GLY A 78 -0.15 27.29 -7.27
CA GLY A 78 -0.21 27.56 -5.83
C GLY A 78 -0.32 26.30 -4.96
N ILE A 79 -0.99 25.24 -5.44
CA ILE A 79 -1.01 23.93 -4.77
C ILE A 79 0.38 23.31 -4.78
N LEU A 80 1.07 23.28 -5.91
CA LEU A 80 2.42 22.75 -6.00
C LEU A 80 3.42 23.56 -5.17
N GLU A 81 3.33 24.89 -5.13
CA GLU A 81 4.21 25.72 -4.29
C GLU A 81 4.07 25.43 -2.80
N LYS A 82 2.84 25.15 -2.34
CA LYS A 82 2.56 24.78 -0.93
C LYS A 82 2.96 23.35 -0.60
N ASN A 83 3.08 22.47 -1.60
CA ASN A 83 3.37 21.05 -1.43
C ASN A 83 4.63 20.68 -2.22
N PRO A 84 5.83 20.99 -1.67
CA PRO A 84 7.09 20.78 -2.38
C PRO A 84 7.28 19.31 -2.80
N ASP A 85 6.75 18.35 -2.05
CA ASP A 85 6.88 16.90 -2.28
C ASP A 85 6.07 16.39 -3.50
N ILE A 86 5.13 17.20 -4.00
CA ILE A 86 4.35 16.89 -5.20
C ILE A 86 5.07 17.48 -6.41
N ALA A 87 5.43 16.62 -7.36
CA ALA A 87 6.10 17.03 -8.60
C ALA A 87 5.10 17.43 -9.69
N MET A 88 3.93 16.80 -9.66
CA MET A 88 2.90 16.94 -10.69
C MET A 88 1.52 17.00 -10.06
N TYR A 89 0.68 17.90 -10.56
CA TYR A 89 -0.73 17.99 -10.18
C TYR A 89 -1.60 17.88 -11.43
N ILE A 90 -2.60 17.00 -11.37
CA ILE A 90 -3.61 16.83 -12.42
C ILE A 90 -4.98 16.96 -11.77
N GLY A 91 -5.82 17.82 -12.35
CA GLY A 91 -7.16 18.07 -11.84
C GLY A 91 -8.18 18.34 -12.94
N PRO A 92 -9.48 18.32 -12.59
CA PRO A 92 -10.57 18.56 -13.53
C PRO A 92 -10.58 20.03 -13.98
N LEU A 93 -10.98 20.27 -15.23
CA LEU A 93 -11.27 21.61 -15.72
C LEU A 93 -12.46 22.22 -14.94
N LEU A 94 -12.18 23.14 -14.02
CA LEU A 94 -13.21 23.90 -13.31
C LEU A 94 -13.79 24.98 -14.22
N THR A 95 -14.90 24.73 -14.92
CA THR A 95 -15.59 25.81 -15.62
C THR A 95 -16.46 26.58 -14.64
N ASN A 96 -15.92 27.68 -14.12
CA ASN A 96 -16.69 28.62 -13.31
C ASN A 96 -17.67 29.37 -14.22
N ARG A 97 -18.95 28.97 -14.25
CA ARG A 97 -20.00 29.80 -14.85
C ARG A 97 -20.98 30.23 -13.77
N SER A 98 -20.88 31.50 -13.41
CA SER A 98 -21.77 32.26 -12.52
C SER A 98 -23.14 32.59 -13.15
N THR A 99 -23.57 31.86 -14.18
CA THR A 99 -24.92 31.95 -14.73
C THR A 99 -25.75 30.74 -14.32
N PRO A 100 -26.99 30.91 -13.81
CA PRO A 100 -27.86 29.83 -13.36
C PRO A 100 -28.43 29.11 -14.59
N ILE A 101 -27.61 28.29 -15.23
CA ILE A 101 -28.08 27.20 -16.06
C ILE A 101 -27.64 25.96 -15.29
N PHE A 102 -28.62 25.20 -14.81
CA PHE A 102 -28.42 23.91 -14.14
C PHE A 102 -27.75 22.94 -15.12
N ILE A 103 -26.43 23.01 -15.22
CA ILE A 103 -25.60 21.93 -15.71
C ILE A 103 -24.73 21.58 -14.51
N GLU A 104 -25.21 20.61 -13.73
CA GLU A 104 -24.33 19.81 -12.88
C GLU A 104 -23.27 19.22 -13.81
N LEU A 105 -22.11 19.86 -13.87
CA LEU A 105 -20.96 19.26 -14.53
C LEU A 105 -20.49 18.14 -13.60
N GLU A 106 -21.07 16.96 -13.78
CA GLU A 106 -20.36 15.72 -13.49
C GLU A 106 -19.03 15.82 -14.25
N GLN A 107 -17.93 15.96 -13.52
CA GLN A 107 -16.60 16.11 -14.09
C GLN A 107 -16.18 14.73 -14.57
N ASP A 108 -16.70 14.30 -15.71
CA ASP A 108 -16.26 13.07 -16.35
C ASP A 108 -14.82 13.27 -16.86
N ASN A 109 -13.82 12.82 -16.10
CA ASN A 109 -12.41 12.93 -16.49
C ASN A 109 -11.90 11.60 -17.08
N LYS A 110 -10.93 11.70 -17.99
CA LYS A 110 -10.24 10.52 -18.54
C LYS A 110 -8.73 10.79 -18.61
N VAL A 111 -7.96 10.29 -17.64
CA VAL A 111 -6.54 10.64 -17.45
C VAL A 111 -5.64 9.39 -17.53
N TYR A 112 -4.67 9.33 -18.46
CA TYR A 112 -3.82 8.15 -18.67
C TYR A 112 -2.32 8.52 -18.72
N LEU A 113 -1.54 8.17 -17.69
CA LEU A 113 -0.15 8.65 -17.54
C LEU A 113 0.95 7.60 -17.82
N ASN A 114 0.74 6.76 -18.83
CA ASN A 114 1.78 5.89 -19.39
C ASN A 114 1.95 6.04 -20.90
N LYS A 115 0.99 6.67 -21.57
CA LYS A 115 0.97 6.80 -23.02
C LYS A 115 1.26 8.25 -23.36
N LYS A 116 2.47 8.44 -23.87
CA LYS A 116 2.89 9.68 -24.50
C LYS A 116 2.24 9.77 -25.88
N GLU A 117 1.42 10.79 -26.11
CA GLU A 117 0.82 11.09 -27.40
C GLU A 117 1.54 12.29 -28.03
N ALA A 118 1.86 12.16 -29.31
CA ALA A 118 2.31 13.25 -30.15
C ALA A 118 1.14 14.21 -30.38
N CYS A 119 1.15 15.37 -29.72
CA CYS A 119 0.17 16.42 -29.97
C CYS A 119 0.67 17.38 -31.05
N ASP A 120 0.02 17.39 -32.20
CA ASP A 120 0.25 18.38 -33.25
C ASP A 120 -0.65 19.61 -33.06
N GLY A 121 -0.03 20.79 -33.05
CA GLY A 121 -0.68 22.09 -33.19
C GLY A 121 -1.41 22.59 -31.95
N TRP A 122 -0.69 23.17 -30.98
CA TRP A 122 -1.29 23.99 -29.93
C TRP A 122 -0.43 25.17 -29.51
N LEU A 123 -1.12 26.21 -29.01
CA LEU A 123 -0.57 27.45 -28.45
C LEU A 123 0.65 27.18 -27.57
N ASP A 124 1.72 27.89 -27.87
CA ASP A 124 2.83 28.18 -26.98
C ASP A 124 2.24 28.93 -25.78
N LEU A 125 1.68 28.20 -24.81
CA LEU A 125 1.40 28.73 -23.48
C LEU A 125 2.77 29.13 -22.96
N ASN A 126 3.10 30.39 -23.17
CA ASN A 126 4.35 31.02 -22.81
C ASN A 126 4.40 31.15 -21.27
N THR A 127 4.25 30.03 -20.54
CA THR A 127 4.38 29.93 -19.09
C THR A 127 5.85 29.92 -18.66
N GLN A 128 6.75 30.44 -19.51
CA GLN A 128 8.20 30.46 -19.32
C GLN A 128 8.69 31.20 -18.06
N ASN A 129 7.82 31.78 -17.23
CA ASN A 129 8.26 32.69 -16.17
C ASN A 129 8.24 32.18 -14.74
N ARG A 130 7.91 30.90 -14.43
CA ARG A 130 7.90 30.45 -13.02
C ARG A 130 8.41 29.02 -12.74
N GLY A 131 9.08 28.36 -13.68
CA GLY A 131 9.61 27.01 -13.45
C GLY A 131 8.52 25.94 -13.32
N PHE A 132 7.43 26.09 -14.07
CA PHE A 132 6.39 25.09 -14.21
C PHE A 132 6.01 24.92 -15.69
N SER A 133 5.72 23.69 -16.09
CA SER A 133 5.31 23.32 -17.43
C SER A 133 4.01 22.53 -17.41
N ALA A 134 3.16 22.69 -18.42
CA ALA A 134 1.99 21.84 -18.60
C ALA A 134 2.40 20.42 -19.03
N ILE A 135 1.83 19.38 -18.39
CA ILE A 135 2.16 17.96 -18.64
C ILE A 135 1.21 17.32 -19.66
N CYS A 136 -0.06 17.70 -19.53
CA CYS A 136 -1.14 17.15 -20.33
C CYS A 136 -2.24 18.19 -20.47
N ARG A 137 -2.87 18.18 -21.63
CA ARG A 137 -4.01 19.03 -21.98
C ARG A 137 -5.09 18.15 -22.61
N ALA A 138 -6.35 18.58 -22.50
CA ALA A 138 -7.49 17.92 -23.14
C ALA A 138 -7.26 17.70 -24.65
N ARG A 139 -7.65 16.52 -25.13
CA ARG A 139 -7.45 16.07 -26.51
C ARG A 139 -8.17 16.99 -27.51
N SER A 140 -7.47 17.40 -28.59
CA SER A 140 -8.07 17.92 -29.83
C SER A 140 -7.82 16.97 -31.01
N SER A 141 -8.72 16.92 -31.99
CA SER A 141 -8.67 15.93 -33.08
C SER A 141 -7.83 16.36 -34.31
N SER A 142 -6.49 16.31 -34.21
CA SER A 142 -5.48 16.26 -35.31
C SER A 142 -5.34 17.48 -36.27
N ARG A 143 -4.26 17.76 -37.03
CA ARG A 143 -3.01 17.07 -37.43
C ARG A 143 -1.96 18.10 -37.91
N SER A 144 -0.67 17.71 -37.85
CA SER A 144 0.57 18.24 -38.45
C SER A 144 1.17 19.59 -37.99
N SER A 145 2.16 19.52 -37.10
CA SER A 145 3.27 20.49 -37.03
C SER A 145 4.55 19.84 -36.50
N LYS A 146 5.68 20.02 -37.20
CA LYS A 146 6.94 19.26 -37.06
C LYS A 146 7.76 19.42 -35.76
N ASN A 147 7.19 19.91 -34.64
CA ASN A 147 7.87 19.99 -33.34
C ASN A 147 7.08 19.20 -32.29
N LEU A 148 7.22 17.87 -32.29
CA LEU A 148 6.49 16.98 -31.40
C LEU A 148 7.21 16.85 -30.04
N VAL A 149 6.73 17.56 -29.02
CA VAL A 149 6.95 17.17 -27.62
C VAL A 149 5.89 16.12 -27.29
N GLU A 150 6.32 14.99 -26.74
CA GLU A 150 5.42 13.93 -26.29
C GLU A 150 4.70 14.34 -24.99
N PHE A 151 3.36 14.42 -24.99
CA PHE A 151 2.54 14.76 -23.82
C PHE A 151 1.73 13.55 -23.31
N TYR A 152 1.27 13.60 -22.07
CA TYR A 152 0.32 12.61 -21.57
C TYR A 152 -1.13 12.99 -21.92
N LEU A 153 -2.04 12.01 -21.97
CA LEU A 153 -3.44 12.24 -22.32
C LEU A 153 -4.30 12.51 -21.08
N CYS A 154 -4.95 13.67 -21.04
CA CYS A 154 -5.86 14.10 -19.96
C CYS A 154 -7.15 14.70 -20.56
N GLU A 155 -8.15 13.88 -20.87
CA GLU A 155 -9.46 14.38 -21.33
C GLU A 155 -10.22 15.05 -20.17
N ASN A 156 -10.71 16.26 -20.42
CA ASN A 156 -11.41 17.13 -19.43
C ASN A 156 -10.59 17.49 -18.18
N ALA A 157 -9.27 17.29 -18.21
CA ALA A 157 -8.35 17.60 -17.13
C ALA A 157 -7.13 18.41 -17.62
N ILE A 158 -6.48 19.11 -16.69
CA ILE A 158 -5.23 19.83 -16.92
C ILE A 158 -4.17 19.30 -15.95
N GLY A 159 -2.97 19.04 -16.48
CA GLY A 159 -1.80 18.67 -15.68
C GLY A 159 -0.70 19.73 -15.72
N ILE A 160 -0.10 20.02 -14.55
CA ILE A 160 1.05 20.92 -14.40
C ILE A 160 2.19 20.21 -13.64
N HIS A 161 3.42 20.44 -14.09
CA HIS A 161 4.67 19.89 -13.58
C HIS A 161 5.59 21.02 -13.14
N ARG A 162 6.41 20.76 -12.12
CA ARG A 162 7.46 21.68 -11.69
C ARG A 162 8.78 21.38 -12.42
N ASP A 163 9.32 22.37 -13.12
CA ASP A 163 10.57 22.30 -13.88
C ASP A 163 11.79 22.47 -12.96
N VAL A 164 11.99 21.56 -12.01
CA VAL A 164 13.17 21.60 -11.14
C VAL A 164 14.16 20.53 -11.57
N SER A 165 15.40 20.95 -11.77
CA SER A 165 16.56 20.09 -12.06
C SER A 165 17.00 19.16 -10.91
N LYS A 166 16.25 19.13 -9.79
CA LYS A 166 16.58 18.33 -8.59
C LYS A 166 15.54 17.23 -8.39
N ASN A 167 16.05 16.01 -8.56
CA ASN A 167 15.34 14.83 -9.02
C ASN A 167 14.86 13.92 -7.87
N ASP A 168 14.34 14.48 -6.78
CA ASP A 168 14.01 13.68 -5.58
C ASP A 168 12.51 13.45 -5.38
N ASN A 169 11.64 14.29 -5.92
CA ASN A 169 10.21 14.20 -5.67
C ASN A 169 9.50 13.44 -6.79
N LYS A 170 8.93 12.27 -6.47
CA LYS A 170 8.32 11.34 -7.42
C LYS A 170 6.80 11.21 -7.27
N VAL A 171 6.13 12.14 -6.58
CA VAL A 171 4.69 12.06 -6.35
C VAL A 171 3.91 12.82 -7.41
N VAL A 172 2.94 12.14 -8.02
CA VAL A 172 1.93 12.68 -8.93
C VAL A 172 0.59 12.70 -8.19
N LEU A 173 0.02 13.88 -8.00
CA LEU A 173 -1.32 14.04 -7.43
C LEU A 173 -2.36 14.12 -8.56
N ILE A 174 -3.28 13.17 -8.57
CA ILE A 174 -4.37 13.04 -9.54
C ILE A 174 -5.69 13.26 -8.80
N ASN A 175 -6.22 14.48 -8.86
CA ASN A 175 -7.50 14.82 -8.29
C ASN A 175 -8.60 14.62 -9.33
N LEU A 176 -9.56 13.73 -9.06
CA LEU A 176 -10.60 13.37 -10.02
C LEU A 176 -11.95 14.05 -9.73
N GLY A 177 -12.10 14.72 -8.57
CA GLY A 177 -13.36 15.39 -8.24
C GLY A 177 -14.59 14.46 -8.30
N ASN A 178 -15.74 15.03 -8.67
CA ASN A 178 -17.01 14.30 -8.78
C ASN A 178 -17.33 13.97 -10.24
N GLY A 179 -17.90 12.81 -10.53
CA GLY A 179 -18.28 12.41 -11.90
C GLY A 179 -17.89 10.98 -12.25
N ILE A 180 -17.95 10.65 -13.55
CA ILE A 180 -17.58 9.35 -14.11
C ILE A 180 -16.14 9.40 -14.64
N ASP A 181 -15.21 8.83 -13.87
CA ASP A 181 -13.78 8.92 -14.16
C ASP A 181 -13.14 7.59 -14.57
N VAL A 182 -12.18 7.71 -15.48
CA VAL A 182 -11.21 6.63 -15.76
C VAL A 182 -9.80 7.17 -15.62
N SER A 183 -8.97 6.55 -14.78
CA SER A 183 -7.60 7.02 -14.56
C SER A 183 -6.56 5.91 -14.44
N TYR A 184 -5.34 6.18 -14.95
CA TYR A 184 -4.17 5.32 -14.85
C TYR A 184 -2.99 6.08 -14.24
N GLY A 185 -2.40 5.46 -13.22
CA GLY A 185 -1.20 5.97 -12.55
C GLY A 185 0.01 5.99 -13.47
N MET A 186 0.91 6.92 -13.18
CA MET A 186 2.13 7.12 -13.93
C MET A 186 3.19 6.08 -13.55
N HIS A 187 3.87 5.51 -14.56
CA HIS A 187 4.94 4.56 -14.30
C HIS A 187 6.20 5.24 -13.79
N GLY A 188 6.82 4.67 -12.76
CA GLY A 188 8.04 5.19 -12.14
C GLY A 188 7.79 6.31 -11.13
N TYR A 189 6.54 6.72 -10.94
CA TYR A 189 6.11 7.74 -10.00
C TYR A 189 5.16 7.16 -8.97
N GLU A 190 5.26 7.66 -7.74
CA GLU A 190 4.25 7.44 -6.74
C GLU A 190 2.98 8.20 -7.14
N ASN A 191 1.83 7.55 -7.06
CA ASN A 191 0.56 8.15 -7.48
C ASN A 191 -0.33 8.37 -6.26
N MET A 192 -0.85 9.57 -6.11
CA MET A 192 -1.87 9.90 -5.14
C MET A 192 -3.16 10.26 -5.88
N PHE A 193 -4.18 9.41 -5.77
CA PHE A 193 -5.50 9.63 -6.35
C PHE A 193 -6.43 10.21 -5.29
N VAL A 194 -7.09 11.33 -5.59
CA VAL A 194 -8.14 11.90 -4.74
C VAL A 194 -9.49 11.67 -5.42
N LEU A 195 -10.36 10.92 -4.75
CA LEU A 195 -11.58 10.34 -5.32
C LEU A 195 -12.83 10.97 -4.71
N GLY A 196 -13.51 11.85 -5.46
CA GLY A 196 -14.82 12.39 -5.09
C GLY A 196 -15.97 11.46 -5.48
N ASN A 197 -17.20 11.98 -5.48
CA ASN A 197 -18.43 11.21 -5.74
C ASN A 197 -18.53 10.70 -7.18
N GLY A 198 -19.36 9.70 -7.42
CA GLY A 198 -19.65 9.16 -8.75
C GLY A 198 -18.88 7.87 -9.06
N TYR A 199 -18.87 7.49 -10.34
CA TYR A 199 -18.27 6.22 -10.78
C TYR A 199 -16.79 6.39 -11.07
N LYS A 200 -15.92 5.64 -10.40
CA LYS A 200 -14.45 5.71 -10.54
C LYS A 200 -13.91 4.39 -11.06
N LYS A 201 -13.13 4.42 -12.14
CA LYS A 201 -12.40 3.27 -12.67
C LYS A 201 -10.90 3.55 -12.68
N ILE A 202 -10.24 3.15 -11.61
CA ILE A 202 -8.88 3.59 -11.31
C ILE A 202 -7.90 2.43 -11.35
N TYR A 203 -6.76 2.67 -11.99
CA TYR A 203 -5.66 1.74 -12.11
C TYR A 203 -4.38 2.40 -11.58
N GLY A 204 -3.76 1.81 -10.56
CA GLY A 204 -2.48 2.28 -10.03
C GLY A 204 -1.34 2.21 -11.06
N GLY A 205 -0.25 2.92 -10.77
CA GLY A 205 1.02 2.77 -11.49
C GLY A 205 1.82 1.56 -10.98
N ASN A 206 3.06 1.41 -11.46
CA ASN A 206 3.96 0.33 -11.01
C ASN A 206 4.78 0.68 -9.74
N ALA A 207 4.66 1.90 -9.22
CA ALA A 207 5.29 2.31 -7.97
C ALA A 207 4.28 2.28 -6.81
N THR A 208 4.49 3.07 -5.76
CA THR A 208 3.55 3.22 -4.64
C THR A 208 2.30 3.97 -5.09
N ASN A 209 1.11 3.52 -4.68
CA ASN A 209 -0.13 4.23 -4.96
C ASN A 209 -0.89 4.51 -3.66
N THR A 210 -1.46 5.70 -3.54
CA THR A 210 -2.36 6.10 -2.46
C THR A 210 -3.70 6.50 -3.06
N PHE A 211 -4.78 5.90 -2.58
CA PHE A 211 -6.15 6.21 -3.00
C PHE A 211 -6.86 6.88 -1.83
N VAL A 212 -7.04 8.20 -1.89
CA VAL A 212 -7.70 9.00 -0.88
C VAL A 212 -9.17 9.13 -1.26
N LEU A 213 -10.06 8.50 -0.48
CA LEU A 213 -11.49 8.60 -0.71
C LEU A 213 -12.05 9.84 0.00
N THR A 214 -12.68 10.75 -0.75
CA THR A 214 -13.33 11.96 -0.21
C THR A 214 -14.82 11.98 -0.47
N GLY A 215 -15.30 11.24 -1.48
CA GLY A 215 -16.70 11.21 -1.88
C GLY A 215 -17.55 10.16 -1.15
N ASN A 216 -18.67 10.58 -0.58
CA ASN A 216 -19.67 9.76 0.11
C ASN A 216 -20.62 8.98 -0.81
N GLU A 217 -20.52 9.17 -2.12
CA GLU A 217 -21.30 8.49 -3.16
C GLU A 217 -20.40 7.92 -4.25
N THR A 218 -19.19 7.52 -3.87
CA THR A 218 -18.22 6.89 -4.78
C THR A 218 -18.61 5.44 -5.08
N ASN A 219 -18.53 5.01 -6.34
CA ASN A 219 -18.69 3.61 -6.71
C ASN A 219 -17.73 3.24 -7.85
N GLY A 220 -17.66 1.95 -8.20
CA GLY A 220 -16.81 1.47 -9.29
C GLY A 220 -15.67 0.57 -8.83
N PHE A 221 -14.46 0.80 -9.35
CA PHE A 221 -13.34 -0.12 -9.26
C PHE A 221 -12.01 0.59 -9.02
N ILE A 222 -11.26 0.12 -8.03
CA ILE A 222 -9.86 0.50 -7.77
C ILE A 222 -8.99 -0.75 -7.88
N TYR A 223 -7.93 -0.66 -8.68
CA TYR A 223 -6.90 -1.68 -8.77
C TYR A 223 -5.55 -1.09 -8.38
N GLY A 224 -5.04 -1.47 -7.20
CA GLY A 224 -3.67 -1.21 -6.78
C GLY A 224 -2.71 -2.10 -7.56
N PHE A 225 -2.23 -1.61 -8.70
CA PHE A 225 -1.14 -2.26 -9.43
C PHE A 225 0.22 -1.97 -8.76
N GLY A 226 1.24 -2.73 -9.13
CA GLY A 226 2.62 -2.41 -8.73
C GLY A 226 2.97 -2.90 -7.33
N SER A 227 3.56 -2.00 -6.53
CA SER A 227 4.21 -2.35 -5.26
C SER A 227 3.28 -2.15 -4.06
N GLN A 228 3.43 -1.03 -3.33
CA GLN A 228 2.65 -0.74 -2.13
C GLN A 228 1.46 0.16 -2.44
N ASN A 229 0.27 -0.29 -2.06
CA ASN A 229 -0.98 0.38 -2.34
C ASN A 229 -1.73 0.68 -1.04
N THR A 230 -2.00 1.95 -0.80
CA THR A 230 -2.71 2.43 0.40
C THR A 230 -4.09 2.94 0.03
N LEU A 231 -5.10 2.49 0.75
CA LEU A 231 -6.44 3.06 0.72
C LEU A 231 -6.62 3.94 1.97
N ASP A 232 -6.85 5.23 1.77
CA ASP A 232 -6.89 6.25 2.82
C ASP A 232 -8.30 6.87 2.92
N PHE A 233 -8.93 6.68 4.07
CA PHE A 233 -10.25 7.19 4.41
C PHE A 233 -10.21 8.38 5.36
N SER A 234 -9.06 8.96 5.65
CA SER A 234 -8.95 10.06 6.62
C SER A 234 -9.76 11.31 6.25
N GLN A 235 -10.15 11.47 4.99
CA GLN A 235 -11.01 12.55 4.49
C GLN A 235 -12.42 12.05 4.09
N PHE A 236 -12.73 10.79 4.35
CA PHE A 236 -14.00 10.17 4.03
C PHE A 236 -14.98 10.36 5.18
N ASN A 237 -16.16 10.92 4.91
CA ASN A 237 -17.14 11.24 5.96
C ASN A 237 -18.57 10.82 5.58
N PRO A 238 -18.83 9.53 5.34
CA PRO A 238 -20.17 9.05 5.07
C PRO A 238 -21.02 9.17 6.34
N LYS A 239 -22.34 9.25 6.16
CA LYS A 239 -23.28 9.43 7.27
C LYS A 239 -23.45 8.18 8.17
N GLY A 240 -22.76 7.08 7.87
CA GLY A 240 -22.90 5.79 8.55
C GLY A 240 -21.59 5.08 8.86
N SER A 241 -21.71 3.83 9.29
CA SER A 241 -20.57 2.92 9.47
C SER A 241 -19.96 2.54 8.12
N VAL A 242 -18.65 2.37 8.10
CA VAL A 242 -17.91 1.88 6.94
C VAL A 242 -17.42 0.47 7.22
N SER A 243 -17.67 -0.43 6.28
CA SER A 243 -17.29 -1.83 6.35
C SER A 243 -16.37 -2.18 5.19
N TYR A 244 -15.16 -2.64 5.50
CA TYR A 244 -14.12 -3.04 4.55
C TYR A 244 -14.03 -4.56 4.50
N PHE A 245 -14.45 -5.19 3.42
CA PHE A 245 -14.36 -6.64 3.20
C PHE A 245 -13.19 -6.96 2.27
N MET A 246 -11.96 -6.94 2.81
CA MET A 246 -10.75 -7.15 2.01
C MET A 246 -10.62 -8.57 1.49
N ASN A 247 -11.15 -9.55 2.21
CA ASN A 247 -11.29 -10.94 1.75
C ASN A 247 -12.19 -11.08 0.50
N ARG A 248 -13.04 -10.09 0.22
CA ARG A 248 -13.94 -10.04 -0.94
C ARG A 248 -13.63 -8.90 -1.90
N SER A 249 -12.54 -8.16 -1.66
CA SER A 249 -12.17 -6.99 -2.44
C SER A 249 -13.30 -5.96 -2.56
N LEU A 250 -14.00 -5.69 -1.44
CA LEU A 250 -15.22 -4.90 -1.43
C LEU A 250 -15.22 -3.89 -0.28
N LEU A 251 -15.55 -2.65 -0.60
CA LEU A 251 -15.88 -1.59 0.36
C LEU A 251 -17.39 -1.36 0.33
N GLU A 252 -18.02 -1.42 1.50
CA GLU A 252 -19.45 -1.16 1.71
C GLU A 252 -19.65 -0.01 2.69
N TYR A 253 -20.51 0.94 2.32
CA TYR A 253 -20.94 2.01 3.23
C TYR A 253 -22.31 2.56 2.86
N SER A 254 -22.97 3.19 3.83
CA SER A 254 -24.24 3.88 3.62
C SER A 254 -23.99 5.30 3.12
N SER A 255 -24.52 5.63 1.94
CA SER A 255 -24.38 6.98 1.36
C SER A 255 -25.43 7.98 1.84
N SER A 256 -26.55 7.53 2.41
CA SER A 256 -27.66 8.41 2.83
C SER A 256 -28.26 8.07 4.21
N ASP A 257 -28.90 9.07 4.84
CA ASP A 257 -29.67 8.93 6.09
C ASP A 257 -30.99 8.16 5.86
N PHE A 258 -31.47 8.16 4.62
CA PHE A 258 -32.72 7.51 4.22
C PHE A 258 -32.39 6.18 3.52
N ALA A 259 -32.20 5.15 4.35
CA ALA A 259 -32.35 3.72 4.06
C ALA A 259 -32.09 3.22 2.61
N LYS A 260 -31.02 2.41 2.48
CA LYS A 260 -30.80 1.28 1.54
C LYS A 260 -29.91 1.45 0.31
N THR A 261 -29.42 2.64 -0.06
CA THR A 261 -28.39 2.71 -1.10
C THR A 261 -27.02 2.39 -0.49
N LEU A 262 -26.68 1.10 -0.50
CA LEU A 262 -25.31 0.65 -0.28
C LEU A 262 -24.50 1.06 -1.51
N SER A 263 -23.50 1.91 -1.29
CA SER A 263 -22.48 2.14 -2.31
C SER A 263 -21.46 1.02 -2.22
N PHE A 264 -21.12 0.45 -3.38
CA PHE A 264 -20.15 -0.61 -3.50
C PHE A 264 -18.98 -0.11 -4.33
N LEU A 265 -17.79 -0.18 -3.74
CA LEU A 265 -16.55 0.07 -4.43
C LEU A 265 -15.74 -1.22 -4.40
N LYS A 266 -15.46 -1.79 -5.57
CA LYS A 266 -14.60 -2.96 -5.68
C LYS A 266 -13.16 -2.50 -5.58
N VAL A 267 -12.40 -3.11 -4.68
CA VAL A 267 -11.04 -2.69 -4.36
C VAL A 267 -10.11 -3.89 -4.33
N GLU A 268 -9.16 -3.93 -5.26
CA GLU A 268 -8.18 -5.01 -5.39
C GLU A 268 -6.74 -4.49 -5.28
N GLY A 269 -5.83 -5.37 -4.85
CA GLY A 269 -4.40 -5.06 -4.80
C GLY A 269 -4.05 -3.98 -3.78
N ILE A 270 -4.71 -3.96 -2.62
CA ILE A 270 -4.42 -3.00 -1.53
C ILE A 270 -3.62 -3.70 -0.43
N ASP A 271 -2.51 -3.08 -0.06
CA ASP A 271 -1.56 -3.57 0.95
C ASP A 271 -1.75 -2.90 2.31
N SER A 272 -2.27 -1.67 2.32
CA SER A 272 -2.45 -0.86 3.52
C SER A 272 -3.80 -0.16 3.57
N ILE A 273 -4.43 -0.14 4.74
CA ILE A 273 -5.66 0.62 4.98
C ILE A 273 -5.41 1.64 6.09
N LYS A 274 -5.87 2.86 5.85
CA LYS A 274 -5.93 3.93 6.84
C LYS A 274 -7.39 4.38 7.00
N GLY A 275 -7.98 4.11 8.15
CA GLY A 275 -9.38 4.41 8.47
C GLY A 275 -9.62 5.87 8.84
N ARG A 276 -10.82 6.14 9.33
CA ARG A 276 -11.30 7.48 9.73
C ARG A 276 -10.95 7.78 11.17
N SER A 277 -10.34 8.93 11.43
CA SER A 277 -10.01 9.35 12.81
C SER A 277 -11.26 9.62 13.64
N ASN A 278 -11.34 9.01 14.83
CA ASN A 278 -12.45 9.16 15.78
C ASN A 278 -13.82 8.76 15.18
N GLU A 279 -13.85 7.83 14.24
CA GLU A 279 -15.08 7.31 13.66
C GLU A 279 -15.02 5.79 13.62
N ALA A 280 -16.16 5.14 13.81
CA ALA A 280 -16.16 3.68 13.91
C ALA A 280 -16.13 3.00 12.55
N ASP A 281 -15.09 2.20 12.38
CA ASP A 281 -14.80 1.46 11.15
C ASP A 281 -14.77 -0.06 11.40
N ALA A 282 -15.27 -0.86 10.46
CA ALA A 282 -15.22 -2.32 10.54
C ALA A 282 -14.41 -2.90 9.38
N LEU A 283 -13.37 -3.69 9.68
CA LEU A 283 -12.45 -4.26 8.69
C LEU A 283 -12.40 -5.78 8.82
N TRP A 284 -12.78 -6.48 7.76
CA TRP A 284 -12.49 -7.90 7.54
C TRP A 284 -11.22 -8.00 6.70
N THR A 285 -10.16 -8.48 7.32
CA THR A 285 -8.82 -8.54 6.72
C THR A 285 -8.70 -9.67 5.69
N SER A 286 -7.71 -9.56 4.80
CA SER A 286 -7.26 -10.62 3.90
C SER A 286 -5.79 -10.93 4.17
N ALA A 287 -5.32 -12.12 3.77
CA ALA A 287 -3.91 -12.50 3.89
C ALA A 287 -2.96 -11.60 3.05
N THR A 288 -3.49 -10.89 2.06
CA THR A 288 -2.73 -9.93 1.24
C THR A 288 -2.51 -8.58 1.93
N LEU A 289 -3.28 -8.27 2.97
CA LEU A 289 -3.18 -7.00 3.67
C LEU A 289 -1.99 -7.03 4.63
N SER A 290 -1.09 -6.06 4.50
CA SER A 290 0.15 -5.99 5.28
C SER A 290 0.13 -4.96 6.40
N LYS A 291 -0.71 -3.91 6.28
CA LYS A 291 -0.80 -2.83 7.26
C LYS A 291 -2.23 -2.33 7.46
N VAL A 292 -2.60 -2.11 8.71
CA VAL A 292 -3.89 -1.55 9.10
C VAL A 292 -3.71 -0.45 10.13
N ASP A 293 -4.39 0.67 9.94
CA ASP A 293 -4.47 1.77 10.88
C ASP A 293 -5.86 2.41 10.83
N LEU A 294 -6.81 1.92 11.63
CA LEU A 294 -8.18 2.44 11.60
C LEU A 294 -8.37 3.77 12.35
N GLN A 295 -7.31 4.30 12.98
CA GLN A 295 -7.30 5.60 13.66
C GLN A 295 -8.23 5.77 14.88
N GLY A 296 -8.99 4.74 15.28
CA GLY A 296 -9.72 4.68 16.55
C GLY A 296 -11.13 5.26 16.45
N GLY A 297 -12.09 4.60 17.09
CA GLY A 297 -13.47 5.05 17.17
C GLY A 297 -13.73 6.17 18.20
N ASN A 298 -14.99 6.61 18.34
CA ASN A 298 -15.41 7.75 19.16
C ASN A 298 -15.84 7.42 20.61
N GLY A 299 -15.37 6.31 21.18
CA GLY A 299 -15.68 5.92 22.57
C GLY A 299 -17.06 5.30 22.78
N GLN A 300 -18.06 5.67 21.98
CA GLN A 300 -19.36 4.97 21.93
C GLN A 300 -19.34 3.78 20.97
N LYS A 301 -18.66 3.96 19.84
CA LYS A 301 -18.47 2.92 18.82
C LYS A 301 -16.98 2.71 18.60
N PHE A 302 -16.59 1.45 18.58
CA PHE A 302 -15.21 1.02 18.44
C PHE A 302 -14.94 0.66 16.98
N ASP A 303 -13.70 0.84 16.56
CA ASP A 303 -13.20 0.15 15.38
C ASP A 303 -13.20 -1.35 15.62
N GLN A 304 -13.47 -2.12 14.57
CA GLN A 304 -13.51 -3.57 14.64
C GLN A 304 -12.63 -4.15 13.55
N ILE A 305 -11.59 -4.90 13.93
CA ILE A 305 -10.71 -5.59 12.99
C ILE A 305 -10.94 -7.09 13.16
N PHE A 306 -11.51 -7.71 12.13
CA PHE A 306 -11.75 -9.14 12.04
C PHE A 306 -10.64 -9.80 11.23
N ILE A 307 -9.92 -10.72 11.87
CA ILE A 307 -8.92 -11.58 11.23
C ILE A 307 -9.53 -12.97 11.14
N GLU A 308 -9.86 -13.38 9.92
CA GLU A 308 -10.53 -14.63 9.65
C GLU A 308 -9.56 -15.81 9.71
N ASP A 309 -10.13 -17.00 9.81
CA ASP A 309 -9.38 -18.25 9.78
C ASP A 309 -9.09 -18.63 8.32
N ASP A 310 -8.00 -18.12 7.78
CA ASP A 310 -7.50 -18.48 6.45
C ASP A 310 -6.41 -19.55 6.55
N SER A 311 -6.34 -20.41 5.53
CA SER A 311 -5.23 -21.33 5.31
C SER A 311 -3.91 -20.61 5.01
N THR A 312 -3.97 -19.37 4.54
CA THR A 312 -2.82 -18.56 4.17
C THR A 312 -2.28 -17.80 5.39
N PRO A 313 -0.97 -17.88 5.70
CA PRO A 313 -0.40 -17.11 6.80
C PRO A 313 -0.51 -15.60 6.56
N TYR A 314 -0.95 -14.85 7.57
CA TYR A 314 -0.92 -13.39 7.50
C TYR A 314 0.44 -12.85 7.93
N ASN A 315 0.88 -11.78 7.24
CA ASN A 315 1.98 -10.92 7.67
C ASN A 315 1.43 -9.50 7.87
N LEU A 316 0.69 -9.31 8.95
CA LEU A 316 -0.13 -8.12 9.18
C LEU A 316 0.41 -7.30 10.36
N THR A 317 0.67 -6.01 10.09
CA THR A 317 0.96 -5.00 11.11
C THR A 317 -0.27 -4.15 11.39
N ILE A 318 -0.71 -4.09 12.65
CA ILE A 318 -1.89 -3.32 13.06
C ILE A 318 -1.46 -2.18 13.98
N ASN A 319 -1.73 -0.95 13.58
CA ASN A 319 -1.68 0.21 14.46
C ASN A 319 -3.01 0.29 15.24
N VAL A 320 -2.94 0.09 16.54
CA VAL A 320 -4.09 0.05 17.45
C VAL A 320 -4.22 1.39 18.13
N ALA A 321 -5.23 2.15 17.74
CA ALA A 321 -5.61 3.40 18.39
C ALA A 321 -6.56 3.12 19.57
N ASN A 322 -6.94 4.17 20.29
CA ASN A 322 -7.97 4.07 21.32
C ASN A 322 -9.31 3.66 20.68
N HIS A 323 -10.12 2.92 21.44
CA HIS A 323 -11.43 2.46 20.96
C HIS A 323 -11.33 1.57 19.71
N THR A 324 -10.35 0.67 19.69
CA THR A 324 -10.20 -0.35 18.65
C THR A 324 -10.33 -1.74 19.28
N LYS A 325 -11.12 -2.60 18.63
CA LYS A 325 -11.36 -4.00 18.98
C LYS A 325 -10.81 -4.91 17.89
N ILE A 326 -10.03 -5.91 18.28
CA ILE A 326 -9.48 -6.90 17.35
C ILE A 326 -10.03 -8.28 17.69
N ILE A 327 -10.63 -8.94 16.69
CA ILE A 327 -11.21 -10.26 16.77
C ILE A 327 -10.40 -11.18 15.87
N ASN A 328 -9.55 -12.01 16.47
CA ASN A 328 -8.63 -12.89 15.74
C ASN A 328 -9.08 -14.36 15.81
N LYS A 329 -9.39 -14.93 14.64
CA LYS A 329 -9.74 -16.36 14.45
C LYS A 329 -8.66 -17.16 13.74
N ALA A 330 -7.56 -16.53 13.35
CA ALA A 330 -6.50 -17.13 12.57
C ALA A 330 -5.65 -18.13 13.38
N ARG A 331 -5.27 -19.27 12.78
CA ARG A 331 -4.68 -20.41 13.50
C ARG A 331 -3.15 -20.48 13.54
N ASN A 332 -2.41 -19.85 12.60
CA ASN A 332 -0.99 -20.18 12.33
C ASN A 332 -0.04 -18.96 12.09
N GLU A 333 0.12 -18.00 13.02
CA GLU A 333 0.55 -16.65 12.55
C GLU A 333 1.49 -15.82 13.45
N GLN A 334 2.14 -14.83 12.79
CA GLN A 334 2.96 -13.77 13.37
C GLN A 334 2.27 -12.41 13.15
N PHE A 335 1.70 -11.83 14.20
CA PHE A 335 1.12 -10.49 14.15
C PHE A 335 1.97 -9.50 14.94
N VAL A 336 2.09 -8.27 14.42
CA VAL A 336 2.66 -7.15 15.15
C VAL A 336 1.60 -6.09 15.32
N ALA A 337 1.05 -5.98 16.53
CA ALA A 337 0.21 -4.84 16.88
C ALA A 337 1.08 -3.76 17.56
N ARG A 338 0.79 -2.48 17.29
CA ARG A 338 1.47 -1.29 17.84
C ARG A 338 0.45 -0.30 18.40
N THR A 339 0.51 0.06 19.68
CA THR A 339 -0.38 1.07 20.31
C THR A 339 0.32 2.42 20.45
N SER A 340 -0.44 3.52 20.38
CA SER A 340 0.08 4.89 20.59
C SER A 340 0.15 5.30 22.07
N ARG A 341 -0.55 4.60 22.97
CA ARG A 341 -0.43 4.68 24.45
C ARG A 341 -0.59 3.28 25.07
N SER A 342 0.48 2.82 25.74
CA SER A 342 0.61 1.60 26.58
C SER A 342 0.33 0.19 25.99
N LYS A 343 1.06 -0.78 26.56
CA LYS A 343 1.26 -2.21 26.27
C LYS A 343 0.23 -2.95 25.39
N ILE A 344 0.74 -3.70 24.41
CA ILE A 344 0.05 -4.81 23.75
C ILE A 344 0.61 -6.14 24.24
N CYS A 345 -0.28 -7.05 24.63
CA CYS A 345 0.02 -8.46 24.86
C CYS A 345 -0.45 -9.30 23.66
N THR A 346 0.47 -9.96 22.97
CA THR A 346 0.15 -11.04 22.02
C THR A 346 0.23 -12.38 22.75
N SER A 347 -0.85 -13.17 22.77
CA SER A 347 -0.83 -14.54 23.30
C SER A 347 -1.03 -15.57 22.19
N LYS A 348 -0.33 -16.70 22.30
CA LYS A 348 -0.47 -17.87 21.42
C LYS A 348 -1.92 -18.41 21.47
N ALA A 349 -2.37 -18.87 20.31
CA ALA A 349 -3.76 -19.13 19.93
C ALA A 349 -4.59 -19.99 20.91
N ILE A 350 -5.68 -19.40 21.39
CA ILE A 350 -7.06 -19.92 21.43
C ILE A 350 -7.91 -18.65 21.23
N SER A 351 -8.96 -18.67 20.40
CA SER A 351 -9.88 -17.53 20.11
C SER A 351 -9.92 -16.48 21.22
N LYS A 352 -9.26 -15.34 21.01
CA LYS A 352 -9.15 -14.27 22.01
C LYS A 352 -9.46 -12.92 21.38
N THR A 353 -10.38 -12.21 22.01
CA THR A 353 -10.70 -10.82 21.70
C THR A 353 -9.69 -9.92 22.42
N LEU A 354 -9.04 -9.01 21.69
CA LEU A 354 -8.25 -7.93 22.28
C LEU A 354 -9.11 -6.66 22.28
N GLU A 355 -9.45 -6.16 23.47
CA GLU A 355 -10.14 -4.88 23.64
C GLU A 355 -9.19 -3.88 24.29
N VAL A 356 -9.07 -2.70 23.69
CA VAL A 356 -8.28 -1.58 24.22
C VAL A 356 -9.24 -0.42 24.51
N SER A 357 -9.60 -0.23 25.78
CA SER A 357 -10.33 0.93 26.27
C SER A 357 -9.40 1.83 27.09
N SER A 358 -9.55 3.15 26.97
CA SER A 358 -8.75 4.12 27.73
C SER A 358 -9.64 5.03 28.60
N SER A 359 -10.52 4.43 29.39
CA SER A 359 -11.21 5.12 30.48
C SER A 359 -10.88 4.41 31.79
N ASP A 360 -10.04 5.06 32.58
CA ASP A 360 -9.48 4.65 33.88
C ASP A 360 -8.45 3.50 33.84
N ASP A 361 -7.42 3.61 34.69
CA ASP A 361 -6.20 2.78 34.77
C ASP A 361 -6.43 1.30 35.15
N THR A 362 -7.49 0.66 34.65
CA THR A 362 -7.83 -0.74 34.90
C THR A 362 -8.29 -1.44 33.62
N PHE A 363 -7.48 -2.39 33.16
CA PHE A 363 -7.82 -3.29 32.06
C PHE A 363 -8.62 -4.49 32.58
N LEU A 364 -9.89 -4.60 32.18
CA LEU A 364 -10.72 -5.78 32.40
C LEU A 364 -10.52 -6.76 31.24
N ILE A 365 -9.81 -7.86 31.49
CA ILE A 365 -9.76 -9.01 30.56
C ILE A 365 -10.87 -9.97 30.99
N HIS A 366 -11.98 -10.02 30.24
CA HIS A 366 -12.97 -11.08 30.40
C HIS A 366 -12.41 -12.40 29.86
N VAL A 367 -12.00 -13.29 30.77
CA VAL A 367 -11.64 -14.68 30.46
C VAL A 367 -12.77 -15.56 30.94
N ASN A 368 -13.68 -15.95 30.04
CA ASN A 368 -14.67 -16.97 30.33
C ASN A 368 -14.09 -18.34 29.98
N ASP A 369 -13.91 -19.18 31.01
CA ASP A 369 -13.69 -20.65 31.01
C ASP A 369 -12.41 -21.22 30.33
N VAL A 370 -11.65 -22.23 30.81
CA VAL A 370 -11.36 -22.94 32.09
C VAL A 370 -10.02 -23.70 31.83
N THR A 371 -9.15 -23.84 32.84
CA THR A 371 -8.37 -25.06 33.26
C THR A 371 -6.97 -24.72 33.77
N PRO A 372 -6.51 -25.37 34.87
CA PRO A 372 -5.21 -25.07 35.47
C PRO A 372 -4.10 -25.79 34.72
N VAL A 373 -3.21 -25.03 34.07
CA VAL A 373 -1.94 -25.54 33.56
C VAL A 373 -0.83 -24.95 34.39
N ASN A 374 -0.34 -25.77 35.34
CA ASN A 374 0.92 -25.51 36.02
C ASN A 374 2.06 -25.42 34.99
N SER A 375 2.94 -24.44 35.21
CA SER A 375 4.27 -24.25 34.61
C SER A 375 4.33 -23.73 33.16
N ILE A 376 4.16 -22.41 32.96
CA ILE A 376 4.83 -21.70 31.86
C ILE A 376 5.35 -20.35 32.39
N PHE A 377 6.66 -20.14 32.26
CA PHE A 377 7.33 -18.87 32.56
C PHE A 377 6.66 -17.72 31.80
N GLY A 378 6.12 -16.74 32.54
CA GLY A 378 5.61 -15.50 31.97
C GLY A 378 6.76 -14.59 31.57
N PHE A 379 6.94 -14.36 30.27
CA PHE A 379 7.83 -13.32 29.76
C PHE A 379 7.02 -12.07 29.43
N SER A 380 7.44 -10.92 29.95
CA SER A 380 6.89 -9.60 29.58
C SER A 380 7.80 -8.94 28.53
N ARG A 381 7.21 -8.28 27.53
CA ARG A 381 7.93 -7.36 26.61
C ARG A 381 7.85 -5.95 27.20
N ILE A 382 8.99 -5.26 27.35
CA ILE A 382 9.04 -3.87 27.82
C ILE A 382 9.48 -2.98 26.66
N PHE A 383 8.70 -1.93 26.37
CA PHE A 383 9.11 -0.79 25.54
C PHE A 383 9.69 0.28 26.46
N LEU A 384 10.94 0.67 26.24
CA LEU A 384 11.57 1.76 27.00
C LEU A 384 11.13 3.11 26.41
N LYS A 385 10.11 3.73 27.02
CA LYS A 385 9.97 5.19 26.97
C LYS A 385 9.39 5.67 28.31
N GLY A 386 10.28 6.25 29.12
CA GLY A 386 10.02 6.79 30.45
C GLY A 386 10.46 5.85 31.57
N PHE A 387 11.61 6.11 32.19
CA PHE A 387 11.94 5.49 33.48
C PHE A 387 12.61 6.54 34.38
N THR A 388 11.90 6.91 35.44
CA THR A 388 12.50 7.45 36.67
C THR A 388 12.97 6.25 37.49
N ILE A 389 14.16 6.36 38.04
CA ILE A 389 14.90 5.34 38.78
C ILE A 389 14.09 4.84 39.98
N ASP A 390 13.69 3.56 39.99
CA ASP A 390 13.99 2.63 41.09
C ASP A 390 13.45 1.20 40.83
N LEU A 391 14.14 0.22 41.42
CA LEU A 391 13.91 -1.23 41.47
C LEU A 391 14.41 -2.12 40.30
N LEU A 392 15.66 -2.57 40.51
CA LEU A 392 16.22 -3.85 40.08
C LEU A 392 15.43 -5.02 40.66
N LYS A 393 14.88 -5.88 39.78
CA LYS A 393 14.94 -7.35 39.86
C LYS A 393 14.27 -7.96 38.62
N SER A 394 15.10 -8.38 37.67
CA SER A 394 14.80 -9.15 36.43
C SER A 394 13.80 -8.54 35.44
N GLN A 395 14.26 -7.58 34.64
CA GLN A 395 13.56 -7.18 33.41
C GLN A 395 14.13 -7.96 32.22
N VAL A 396 13.41 -9.01 31.80
CA VAL A 396 13.66 -9.72 30.54
C VAL A 396 12.95 -8.97 29.41
N VAL A 397 13.63 -8.72 28.30
CA VAL A 397 13.08 -8.13 27.07
C VAL A 397 13.25 -9.12 25.93
N VAL A 398 12.21 -9.37 25.15
CA VAL A 398 12.32 -10.22 23.95
C VAL A 398 12.39 -9.35 22.70
N LEU A 399 13.59 -9.25 22.11
CA LEU A 399 13.81 -8.58 20.82
C LEU A 399 13.74 -9.62 19.69
N GLY A 400 12.75 -9.47 18.81
CA GLY A 400 12.43 -10.54 17.85
C GLY A 400 11.99 -11.81 18.59
N ASN A 401 12.80 -12.88 18.48
CA ASN A 401 12.64 -14.16 19.19
C ASN A 401 13.70 -14.40 20.28
N VAL A 402 14.57 -13.42 20.57
CA VAL A 402 15.71 -13.63 21.48
C VAL A 402 15.44 -12.97 22.83
N PRO A 403 15.45 -13.74 23.94
CA PRO A 403 15.33 -13.18 25.28
C PRO A 403 16.63 -12.45 25.67
N MET A 404 16.50 -11.22 26.16
CA MET A 404 17.56 -10.31 26.55
C MET A 404 17.35 -9.88 28.00
N ASN A 405 18.43 -9.65 28.73
CA ASN A 405 18.45 -9.02 30.04
C ASN A 405 18.92 -7.58 29.87
N ILE A 406 18.24 -6.63 30.52
CA ILE A 406 18.72 -5.25 30.60
C ILE A 406 19.74 -5.19 31.74
N GLN A 407 20.98 -4.84 31.42
CA GLN A 407 22.03 -4.58 32.40
C GLN A 407 22.47 -3.14 32.31
N GLN A 408 22.63 -2.49 33.46
CA GLN A 408 23.26 -1.18 33.53
C GLN A 408 24.78 -1.37 33.64
N SER A 409 25.54 -0.79 32.72
CA SER A 409 27.00 -0.79 32.73
C SER A 409 27.49 0.63 32.42
N ASN A 410 28.27 1.22 33.32
CA ASN A 410 28.82 2.58 33.15
C ASN A 410 27.78 3.65 32.79
N SER A 411 26.61 3.61 33.44
CA SER A 411 25.47 4.51 33.17
C SER A 411 24.74 4.30 31.83
N GLU A 412 25.13 3.29 31.04
CA GLU A 412 24.40 2.88 29.83
C GLU A 412 23.59 1.60 30.07
N LEU A 413 22.41 1.52 29.46
CA LEU A 413 21.61 0.29 29.43
C LEU A 413 22.07 -0.59 28.27
N ILE A 414 22.65 -1.74 28.59
CA ILE A 414 23.11 -2.72 27.62
C ILE A 414 22.15 -3.91 27.65
N LEU A 415 21.76 -4.37 26.46
CA LEU A 415 21.00 -5.60 26.30
C LEU A 415 21.96 -6.77 26.15
N GLN A 416 21.85 -7.76 27.03
CA GLN A 416 22.61 -8.99 26.96
C GLN A 416 21.70 -10.18 26.73
N PRO A 417 21.98 -11.06 25.75
CA PRO A 417 21.15 -12.23 25.52
C PRO A 417 21.16 -13.18 26.72
N ILE A 418 19.97 -13.64 27.10
CA ILE A 418 19.77 -14.61 28.18
C ILE A 418 20.11 -16.00 27.64
N PRO A 419 20.78 -16.86 28.43
CA PRO A 419 21.04 -18.23 28.01
C PRO A 419 19.74 -18.98 27.65
N LEU A 420 19.73 -19.65 26.49
CA LEU A 420 18.64 -20.54 26.12
C LEU A 420 18.83 -21.86 26.86
N ARG A 421 17.87 -22.24 27.71
CA ARG A 421 17.97 -23.47 28.52
C ARG A 421 17.01 -24.54 28.02
N PHE A 422 17.55 -25.70 27.69
CA PHE A 422 16.84 -26.92 27.31
C PHE A 422 17.00 -27.94 28.42
N THR A 423 15.90 -28.55 28.83
CA THR A 423 15.86 -29.50 29.94
C THR A 423 16.30 -30.90 29.47
N LYS A 424 16.19 -31.88 30.36
CA LYS A 424 16.45 -33.28 30.04
C LYS A 424 15.41 -33.88 29.09
N ASN A 425 14.28 -33.23 28.83
CA ASN A 425 13.21 -33.83 28.01
C ASN A 425 13.41 -33.58 26.51
N GLU A 426 14.15 -32.55 26.12
CA GLU A 426 14.40 -32.21 24.72
C GLU A 426 15.57 -33.02 24.16
N THR A 427 15.27 -34.12 23.46
CA THR A 427 16.27 -34.98 22.78
C THR A 427 16.79 -34.36 21.47
N LYS A 428 15.96 -33.55 20.81
CA LYS A 428 16.23 -32.93 19.51
C LYS A 428 15.95 -31.43 19.56
N ILE A 429 17.00 -30.64 19.42
CA ILE A 429 16.96 -29.17 19.46
C ILE A 429 17.36 -28.66 18.09
N ILE A 430 16.53 -27.78 17.51
CA ILE A 430 16.81 -27.12 16.23
C ILE A 430 16.77 -25.61 16.48
N LEU A 431 17.85 -24.91 16.15
CA LEU A 431 17.96 -23.45 16.27
C LEU A 431 18.27 -22.83 14.91
N THR A 432 17.58 -21.73 14.62
CA THR A 432 17.79 -20.88 13.45
C THR A 432 18.52 -19.59 13.84
N PRO A 433 19.06 -18.84 12.87
CA PRO A 433 19.62 -17.52 13.13
C PRO A 433 18.65 -16.56 13.81
N ASN A 434 17.34 -16.73 13.67
CA ASN A 434 16.37 -15.84 14.30
C ASN A 434 16.18 -16.11 15.80
N ASP A 435 16.60 -17.28 16.29
CA ASP A 435 16.38 -17.73 17.67
C ASP A 435 17.51 -17.29 18.62
N VAL A 436 18.61 -16.75 18.09
CA VAL A 436 19.82 -16.46 18.86
C VAL A 436 20.47 -15.13 18.51
N GLU A 437 21.26 -14.61 19.46
CA GLU A 437 22.13 -13.45 19.29
C GLU A 437 23.61 -13.75 19.50
N TYR A 438 24.45 -12.75 19.20
CA TYR A 438 25.90 -12.84 19.35
C TYR A 438 26.32 -13.26 20.77
N ASN A 439 27.26 -14.22 20.85
CA ASN A 439 27.82 -14.76 22.08
C ASN A 439 26.79 -15.36 23.05
N GLN A 440 25.58 -15.67 22.59
CA GLN A 440 24.56 -16.26 23.45
C GLN A 440 24.94 -17.68 23.88
N GLU A 441 24.67 -17.98 25.14
CA GLU A 441 24.87 -19.30 25.71
C GLU A 441 23.63 -20.18 25.48
N ILE A 442 23.85 -21.43 25.10
CA ILE A 442 22.84 -22.48 24.98
C ILE A 442 23.16 -23.51 26.03
N ILE A 443 22.31 -23.65 27.04
CA ILE A 443 22.43 -24.62 28.11
C ILE A 443 21.55 -25.81 27.78
N VAL A 444 22.15 -26.98 27.67
CA VAL A 444 21.45 -28.26 27.51
C VAL A 444 21.72 -29.07 28.77
N ASP A 445 20.68 -29.29 29.59
CA ASP A 445 20.78 -29.99 30.87
C ASP A 445 20.96 -31.52 30.72
N ARG A 446 21.74 -31.93 29.72
CA ARG A 446 22.09 -33.32 29.43
C ARG A 446 23.60 -33.52 29.44
N PHE A 447 24.00 -34.73 29.79
CA PHE A 447 25.36 -35.20 29.60
C PHE A 447 25.57 -35.46 28.11
N LEU A 448 26.61 -34.86 27.53
CA LEU A 448 27.01 -35.15 26.16
C LEU A 448 28.18 -36.12 26.20
N ALA A 449 27.98 -37.35 25.73
CA ALA A 449 29.03 -38.37 25.69
C ALA A 449 30.07 -38.05 24.59
N LYS A 450 30.75 -39.07 24.05
CA LYS A 450 31.63 -38.89 22.90
C LYS A 450 30.80 -38.43 21.69
N TYR A 451 30.84 -37.14 21.41
CA TYR A 451 30.03 -36.53 20.36
C TYR A 451 30.74 -36.47 19.02
N SER A 452 29.95 -36.40 17.97
CA SER A 452 30.36 -36.11 16.62
C SER A 452 29.80 -34.77 16.19
N ILE A 453 30.59 -34.03 15.43
CA ILE A 453 30.14 -32.82 14.75
C ILE A 453 30.12 -33.14 13.26
N PHE A 454 29.00 -32.91 12.59
CA PHE A 454 28.91 -33.07 11.15
C PHE A 454 28.18 -31.91 10.50
N TYR A 455 28.38 -31.88 9.19
CA TYR A 455 27.85 -30.90 8.28
C TYR A 455 26.65 -31.50 7.57
N SER A 456 25.51 -30.80 7.59
CA SER A 456 24.30 -31.22 6.90
C SER A 456 23.87 -30.14 5.91
N ASN A 457 23.39 -30.54 4.74
CA ASN A 457 22.79 -29.67 3.72
C ASN A 457 23.61 -28.41 3.32
N MET A 458 24.94 -28.47 3.41
CA MET A 458 25.81 -27.34 3.07
C MET A 458 25.74 -26.09 3.95
N THR A 459 24.82 -25.99 4.88
CA THR A 459 24.69 -24.77 5.69
C THR A 459 24.53 -25.05 7.18
N ASP A 460 24.21 -26.29 7.56
CA ASP A 460 23.87 -26.66 8.93
C ASP A 460 25.03 -27.31 9.68
N LEU A 461 25.13 -27.02 10.98
CA LEU A 461 25.97 -27.75 11.93
C LEU A 461 25.11 -28.69 12.77
N VAL A 462 25.51 -29.95 12.86
CA VAL A 462 24.87 -30.91 13.76
C VAL A 462 25.87 -31.42 14.78
N ILE A 463 25.47 -31.36 16.06
CA ILE A 463 26.21 -31.91 17.20
C ILE A 463 25.36 -33.04 17.78
N THR A 464 25.92 -34.25 17.85
CA THR A 464 25.21 -35.38 18.47
C THR A 464 26.16 -36.41 19.06
N ASP A 465 25.72 -37.08 20.11
CA ASP A 465 26.34 -38.27 20.68
C ASP A 465 25.63 -39.58 20.31
N LYS A 466 24.67 -39.55 19.38
CA LYS A 466 23.93 -40.74 18.91
C LYS A 466 24.84 -41.87 18.40
N PHE A 467 26.06 -41.54 17.94
CA PHE A 467 27.03 -42.54 17.47
C PHE A 467 27.94 -43.09 18.57
N SER A 468 27.79 -42.63 19.81
CA SER A 468 28.52 -43.15 20.96
C SER A 468 27.95 -44.50 21.36
N ARG A 469 28.80 -45.53 21.44
CA ARG A 469 28.41 -46.86 21.99
C ARG A 469 27.97 -46.82 23.46
N LEU A 470 28.22 -45.70 24.14
CA LEU A 470 27.91 -45.50 25.56
C LEU A 470 26.53 -44.88 25.80
N VAL A 471 25.77 -44.57 24.74
CA VAL A 471 24.50 -43.83 24.84
C VAL A 471 23.39 -44.65 24.20
N ASN A 472 22.31 -44.94 24.95
CA ASN A 472 21.10 -45.52 24.36
C ASN A 472 20.37 -44.46 23.53
N ASP A 473 19.70 -44.87 22.46
CA ASP A 473 19.03 -43.97 21.51
C ASP A 473 18.09 -42.96 22.19
N GLU A 474 17.39 -43.36 23.25
CA GLU A 474 16.46 -42.52 24.03
C GLU A 474 17.15 -41.36 24.77
N PHE A 475 18.43 -41.51 25.11
CA PHE A 475 19.22 -40.50 25.83
C PHE A 475 20.14 -39.69 24.91
N SER A 476 20.15 -39.99 23.61
CA SER A 476 20.95 -39.24 22.66
C SER A 476 20.50 -37.78 22.58
N SER A 477 21.47 -36.88 22.46
CA SER A 477 21.23 -35.45 22.25
C SER A 477 21.55 -35.11 20.81
N ILE A 478 20.63 -34.43 20.12
CA ILE A 478 20.82 -33.95 18.76
C ILE A 478 20.57 -32.44 18.76
N LEU A 479 21.61 -31.65 18.49
CA LEU A 479 21.53 -30.20 18.31
C LEU A 479 21.83 -29.85 16.85
N ILE A 480 20.86 -29.25 16.16
CA ILE A 480 20.96 -28.79 14.78
C ILE A 480 20.94 -27.26 14.78
N LEU A 481 22.01 -26.66 14.27
CA LEU A 481 22.12 -25.21 14.09
C LEU A 481 22.00 -24.90 12.60
N LYS A 482 20.83 -24.39 12.22
CA LYS A 482 20.50 -24.04 10.83
C LYS A 482 21.33 -22.86 10.37
N ASP A 483 21.82 -22.94 9.13
CA ASP A 483 22.59 -21.88 8.48
C ASP A 483 23.80 -21.38 9.29
N PHE A 484 24.38 -22.27 10.10
CA PHE A 484 25.57 -22.01 10.91
C PHE A 484 26.75 -21.48 10.10
N TYR A 485 26.92 -21.98 8.88
CA TYR A 485 28.01 -21.55 7.99
C TYR A 485 27.67 -20.31 7.18
N VAL A 486 26.42 -19.83 7.22
CA VAL A 486 26.00 -18.62 6.52
C VAL A 486 26.05 -17.42 7.47
N PHE A 487 25.46 -17.54 8.66
CA PHE A 487 25.33 -16.42 9.60
C PHE A 487 26.44 -16.38 10.65
N TYR A 488 27.20 -15.30 10.71
CA TYR A 488 28.35 -15.16 11.62
C TYR A 488 27.96 -15.30 13.10
N LYS A 489 26.80 -14.78 13.51
CA LYS A 489 26.33 -14.88 14.90
C LYS A 489 26.18 -16.33 15.39
N MET A 490 25.78 -17.25 14.52
CA MET A 490 25.69 -18.68 14.86
C MET A 490 27.03 -19.26 15.30
N ARG A 491 28.14 -18.75 14.76
CA ARG A 491 29.49 -19.19 15.08
C ARG A 491 29.99 -18.67 16.42
N THR A 492 29.34 -17.64 16.96
CA THR A 492 29.71 -17.02 18.25
C THR A 492 29.07 -17.71 19.45
N LEU A 493 28.11 -18.62 19.23
CA LEU A 493 27.37 -19.28 20.30
C LEU A 493 28.28 -20.18 21.17
N ILE A 494 27.88 -20.31 22.43
CA ILE A 494 28.53 -21.18 23.41
C ILE A 494 27.51 -22.23 23.83
N VAL A 495 27.79 -23.51 23.58
CA VAL A 495 26.89 -24.60 23.96
C VAL A 495 27.42 -25.28 25.22
N ARG A 496 26.70 -25.17 26.34
CA ARG A 496 27.01 -25.83 27.61
C ARG A 496 26.14 -27.05 27.80
N PHE A 497 26.78 -28.21 27.84
CA PHE A 497 26.20 -29.45 28.34
C PHE A 497 26.55 -29.60 29.83
N SER A 498 25.89 -30.51 30.54
CA SER A 498 26.13 -30.70 31.99
C SER A 498 27.58 -31.06 32.34
N ASN A 499 28.32 -31.67 31.40
CA ASN A 499 29.69 -32.15 31.60
C ASN A 499 30.75 -31.38 30.79
N GLN A 500 30.37 -30.52 29.85
CA GLN A 500 31.34 -29.84 28.98
C GLN A 500 30.77 -28.58 28.32
N VAL A 501 31.67 -27.68 27.90
CA VAL A 501 31.33 -26.45 27.18
C VAL A 501 31.98 -26.49 25.79
N ILE A 502 31.18 -26.27 24.75
CA ILE A 502 31.61 -26.21 23.35
C ILE A 502 31.48 -24.77 22.87
N LYS A 503 32.61 -24.10 22.65
CA LYS A 503 32.66 -22.79 21.98
C LYS A 503 32.67 -23.01 20.47
N LEU A 504 31.62 -22.59 19.77
CA LEU A 504 31.49 -22.94 18.36
C LEU A 504 32.52 -22.26 17.46
N LYS A 505 33.00 -21.07 17.84
CA LYS A 505 34.07 -20.34 17.15
C LYS A 505 35.34 -21.18 16.97
N ASP A 506 35.65 -22.04 17.93
CA ASP A 506 36.85 -22.90 17.92
C ASP A 506 36.66 -24.11 17.00
N LYS A 507 35.41 -24.46 16.67
CA LYS A 507 35.04 -25.62 15.84
C LYS A 507 34.86 -25.27 14.36
N VAL A 508 34.71 -23.98 14.01
CA VAL A 508 34.59 -23.50 12.63
C VAL A 508 35.78 -23.95 11.76
N ARG A 509 37.00 -23.85 12.27
CA ARG A 509 38.22 -24.22 11.53
C ARG A 509 38.30 -25.73 11.25
N PHE A 510 37.82 -26.56 12.17
CA PHE A 510 37.83 -28.01 12.00
C PHE A 510 36.88 -28.47 10.89
N ALA A 511 35.72 -27.81 10.78
CA ALA A 511 34.74 -28.12 9.73
C ALA A 511 35.19 -27.62 8.34
N GLN A 512 35.74 -26.40 8.24
CA GLN A 512 36.22 -25.86 6.96
C GLN A 512 37.36 -26.69 6.36
N ASN A 513 38.29 -27.16 7.20
CA ASN A 513 39.40 -28.01 6.75
C ASN A 513 38.92 -29.39 6.25
N ASN A 514 37.86 -29.94 6.84
CA ASN A 514 37.26 -31.19 6.39
C ASN A 514 36.41 -31.01 5.12
N LEU A 515 35.80 -29.83 4.92
CA LEU A 515 35.08 -29.47 3.69
C LEU A 515 36.04 -29.45 2.48
N HIS A 516 37.20 -28.80 2.62
CA HIS A 516 38.22 -28.78 1.57
C HIS A 516 38.77 -30.17 1.24
N LYS A 517 38.98 -31.03 2.25
CA LYS A 517 39.39 -32.43 2.02
C LYS A 517 38.34 -33.24 1.26
N LYS A 518 37.04 -33.06 1.56
CA LYS A 518 35.96 -33.82 0.93
C LYS A 518 35.72 -33.38 -0.53
N ILE A 519 35.82 -32.08 -0.82
CA ILE A 519 35.78 -31.54 -2.19
C ILE A 519 36.96 -32.09 -3.01
N ASN A 520 38.17 -32.12 -2.44
CA ASN A 520 39.33 -32.69 -3.11
C ASN A 520 39.17 -34.19 -3.39
N ILE A 521 38.60 -34.98 -2.47
CA ILE A 521 38.38 -36.42 -2.69
C ILE A 521 37.32 -36.66 -3.79
N GLN A 522 36.22 -35.91 -3.82
CA GLN A 522 35.20 -36.03 -4.85
C GLN A 522 35.73 -35.61 -6.24
N ASN A 523 36.57 -34.58 -6.30
CA ASN A 523 37.23 -34.16 -7.54
C ASN A 523 38.25 -35.20 -8.02
N ILE A 524 39.02 -35.81 -7.12
CA ILE A 524 39.94 -36.91 -7.47
C ILE A 524 39.19 -38.16 -7.95
N GLN A 525 38.03 -38.49 -7.36
CA GLN A 525 37.19 -39.61 -7.82
C GLN A 525 36.52 -39.34 -9.16
N LYS A 526 36.16 -38.09 -9.47
CA LYS A 526 35.67 -37.67 -10.79
C LYS A 526 36.76 -37.67 -11.87
N LEU A 527 38.02 -37.45 -11.50
CA LEU A 527 39.16 -37.52 -12.43
C LEU A 527 39.67 -38.96 -12.68
N LYS A 528 39.21 -39.93 -11.88
CA LYS A 528 39.54 -41.36 -12.03
C LYS A 528 38.44 -42.17 -12.75
N LYS A 529 37.33 -41.53 -13.10
CA LYS A 529 36.30 -42.05 -14.02
C LYS A 529 36.44 -41.29 -15.33
#